data_AF-A0A9D0VZW7-F1
#
_entry.id   AF-A0A9D0VZW7-F1
#
_cell.length_a   1.000
_cell.length_b   1.000
_cell.length_c   1.000
_cell.angle_alpha   90.00
_cell.angle_beta   90.00
_cell.angle_gamma   90.00
#
_symmetry.space_group_name_H-M   'P 1'
#
loop_
_entity.id
_entity.type
_entity.pdbx_description
1 polymer ?
#
loop_
_entity_poly.entity_id
_entity_poly.type
_entity_poly.pdbx_seq_one_letter_code
_entity_poly.pdbx_strand_id
1 'polypeptide(L)'
;MAAADAAGTGPGLRQRAGADTRCDTGPGRLLYCIQTRLESDVNQANPFQLLDALSAYLDQERSNAHRVLHHFVSSGRHFLLRTDLLDGFQALCEAGDGDALRHTPLASVLQMSQEAALDAQWFYLALRPRIGRWQYLRIHLDTMEPEEIVVSQFLRFKERLVNGGEPPEWTLEVDLEPFSREFLKPQESRSIGRGVEFLNRRLSSRLFEEQGRGQQRMLDFLSMHAYRGQPLMLNGLLDTVPDLR
;
A
#
# COMPACT_ATOMS: atom_id res chain seq x y z
N MET A 1 -69.79 -33.74 -26.77
CA MET A 1 -70.03 -32.62 -27.70
C MET A 1 -69.34 -31.39 -27.12
N ALA A 2 -68.61 -30.67 -27.96
CA ALA A 2 -67.46 -29.80 -27.70
C ALA A 2 -67.58 -28.67 -26.64
N ALA A 3 -66.39 -28.38 -26.06
CA ALA A 3 -65.74 -27.08 -25.82
C ALA A 3 -66.06 -26.20 -24.59
N ALA A 4 -64.97 -25.90 -23.86
CA ALA A 4 -64.47 -24.60 -23.35
C ALA A 4 -64.02 -24.72 -21.87
N ASP A 5 -62.75 -24.81 -21.48
CA ASP A 5 -61.52 -23.98 -21.59
C ASP A 5 -61.20 -23.15 -20.33
N ALA A 6 -59.91 -23.20 -19.98
CA ALA A 6 -59.07 -22.30 -19.18
C ALA A 6 -59.32 -22.08 -17.66
N ALA A 7 -58.55 -22.80 -16.84
CA ALA A 7 -58.15 -22.41 -15.48
C ALA A 7 -56.74 -21.80 -15.50
N GLY A 8 -56.60 -20.55 -15.06
CA GLY A 8 -55.33 -19.83 -14.92
C GLY A 8 -54.92 -19.70 -13.45
N THR A 9 -53.76 -20.25 -13.10
CA THR A 9 -53.18 -20.28 -11.74
C THR A 9 -51.91 -19.44 -11.68
N GLY A 10 -51.88 -18.43 -10.79
CA GLY A 10 -50.70 -17.92 -10.08
C GLY A 10 -49.80 -16.87 -10.77
N PRO A 11 -49.61 -15.67 -10.20
CA PRO A 11 -48.50 -14.79 -10.56
C PRO A 11 -47.24 -15.14 -9.76
N GLY A 12 -46.15 -15.39 -10.50
CA GLY A 12 -44.86 -15.84 -10.01
C GLY A 12 -43.98 -14.78 -9.33
N LEU A 13 -43.05 -15.30 -8.53
CA LEU A 13 -41.95 -14.58 -7.90
C LEU A 13 -41.08 -13.86 -8.93
N ARG A 14 -40.87 -12.55 -8.75
CA ARG A 14 -39.80 -11.80 -9.41
C ARG A 14 -38.44 -12.14 -8.77
N GLN A 15 -37.66 -12.98 -9.44
CA GLN A 15 -36.21 -13.06 -9.23
C GLN A 15 -35.53 -11.87 -9.93
N ARG A 16 -34.65 -11.18 -9.21
CA ARG A 16 -33.79 -10.10 -9.72
C ARG A 16 -32.71 -10.72 -10.61
N ALA A 17 -32.74 -10.40 -11.90
CA ALA A 17 -31.69 -10.71 -12.86
C ALA A 17 -30.43 -9.87 -12.59
N GLY A 18 -29.27 -10.49 -12.79
CA GLY A 18 -27.94 -9.92 -12.58
C GLY A 18 -27.64 -8.73 -13.50
N ALA A 19 -26.84 -7.81 -12.98
CA ALA A 19 -26.30 -6.69 -13.73
C ALA A 19 -25.25 -7.19 -14.73
N ASP A 20 -25.61 -7.09 -16.01
CA ASP A 20 -24.77 -7.35 -17.18
C ASP A 20 -23.80 -6.15 -17.36
N THR A 21 -22.57 -6.27 -16.87
CA THR A 21 -21.51 -5.26 -17.08
C THR A 21 -20.82 -5.52 -18.42
N ARG A 22 -21.36 -4.93 -19.49
CA ARG A 22 -20.65 -4.79 -20.77
C ARG A 22 -19.46 -3.85 -20.58
N CYS A 23 -18.26 -4.35 -20.84
CA CYS A 23 -17.03 -3.58 -20.86
C CYS A 23 -16.98 -2.75 -22.14
N ASP A 24 -17.05 -1.43 -21.99
CA ASP A 24 -16.86 -0.45 -23.06
C ASP A 24 -15.36 -0.17 -23.26
N THR A 25 -14.85 -0.40 -24.47
CA THR A 25 -13.43 -0.47 -24.81
C THR A 25 -12.84 0.91 -25.12
N GLY A 26 -12.42 1.62 -24.07
CA GLY A 26 -11.57 2.82 -24.18
C GLY A 26 -10.17 2.59 -23.60
N PRO A 27 -9.09 3.07 -24.25
CA PRO A 27 -7.70 2.79 -23.85
C PRO A 27 -7.33 3.28 -22.45
N GLY A 28 -8.02 4.30 -21.91
CA GLY A 28 -7.80 4.83 -20.57
C GLY A 28 -8.51 4.07 -19.43
N ARG A 29 -9.46 3.17 -19.72
CA ARG A 29 -10.19 2.40 -18.67
C ARG A 29 -9.70 0.97 -18.49
N LEU A 30 -8.92 0.43 -19.44
CA LEU A 30 -8.26 -0.87 -19.29
C LEU A 30 -7.30 -0.87 -18.10
N LEU A 31 -6.52 0.20 -17.90
CA LEU A 31 -5.66 0.37 -16.72
C LEU A 31 -6.45 0.42 -15.40
N TYR A 32 -7.61 1.09 -15.38
CA TYR A 32 -8.44 1.22 -14.18
C TYR A 32 -9.19 -0.07 -13.84
N CYS A 33 -9.67 -0.82 -14.85
CA CYS A 33 -10.32 -2.11 -14.66
C CYS A 33 -9.33 -3.24 -14.32
N ILE A 34 -8.09 -3.16 -14.80
CA ILE A 34 -7.00 -4.06 -14.37
C ILE A 34 -6.65 -3.78 -12.90
N GLN A 35 -6.59 -2.50 -12.48
CA GLN A 35 -6.39 -2.13 -11.06
C GLN A 35 -7.47 -2.71 -10.13
N THR A 36 -8.75 -2.61 -10.50
CA THR A 36 -9.86 -3.09 -9.63
C THR A 36 -10.01 -4.61 -9.63
N ARG A 37 -9.63 -5.32 -10.70
CA ARG A 37 -9.71 -6.79 -10.76
C ARG A 37 -8.51 -7.46 -10.09
N LEU A 38 -7.32 -6.85 -10.12
CA LEU A 38 -6.15 -7.31 -9.37
C LEU A 38 -6.23 -7.03 -7.86
N GLU A 39 -6.97 -6.01 -7.42
CA GLU A 39 -7.24 -5.76 -5.99
C GLU A 39 -7.98 -6.93 -5.31
N SER A 40 -8.66 -7.78 -6.09
CA SER A 40 -9.41 -8.95 -5.59
C SER A 40 -8.50 -10.17 -5.37
N ASP A 41 -7.53 -10.41 -6.26
CA ASP A 41 -6.64 -11.58 -6.22
C ASP A 41 -5.33 -11.32 -5.46
N VAL A 42 -4.84 -10.07 -5.40
CA VAL A 42 -3.65 -9.67 -4.61
C VAL A 42 -3.97 -9.53 -3.11
N ASN A 43 -5.24 -9.67 -2.72
CA ASN A 43 -5.70 -9.47 -1.35
C ASN A 43 -5.19 -10.55 -0.36
N GLN A 44 -4.52 -11.59 -0.84
CA GLN A 44 -3.95 -12.67 -0.02
C GLN A 44 -2.46 -12.99 -0.28
N ALA A 45 -1.75 -12.23 -1.13
CA ALA A 45 -0.32 -12.46 -1.30
C ALA A 45 0.42 -12.06 -0.03
N ASN A 46 0.83 -13.06 0.76
CA ASN A 46 1.71 -12.88 1.89
C ASN A 46 3.07 -12.40 1.35
N PRO A 47 3.66 -11.30 1.86
CA PRO A 47 4.95 -10.77 1.37
C PRO A 47 6.04 -11.83 1.20
N PHE A 48 6.11 -12.76 2.17
CA PHE A 48 7.05 -13.88 2.15
C PHE A 48 6.85 -14.81 0.94
N GLN A 49 5.60 -15.05 0.53
CA GLN A 49 5.30 -15.89 -0.63
C GLN A 49 5.74 -15.25 -1.95
N LEU A 50 5.76 -13.91 -2.04
CA LEU A 50 6.18 -13.22 -3.26
C LEU A 50 7.68 -13.35 -3.51
N LEU A 51 8.49 -13.17 -2.45
CA LEU A 51 9.95 -13.30 -2.57
C LEU A 51 10.36 -14.74 -2.89
N ASP A 52 9.76 -15.73 -2.21
CA ASP A 52 10.02 -17.14 -2.48
C ASP A 52 9.63 -17.52 -3.92
N ALA A 53 8.46 -17.08 -4.39
CA ALA A 53 8.02 -17.32 -5.76
C ALA A 53 8.92 -16.62 -6.79
N LEU A 54 9.37 -15.40 -6.48
CA LEU A 54 10.34 -14.70 -7.32
C LEU A 54 11.67 -15.45 -7.38
N SER A 55 12.19 -15.90 -6.24
CA SER A 55 13.45 -16.66 -6.18
C SER A 55 13.35 -17.96 -6.98
N ALA A 56 12.26 -18.71 -6.84
CA ALA A 56 12.04 -19.93 -7.60
C ALA A 56 11.94 -19.65 -9.11
N TYR A 57 11.27 -18.57 -9.51
CA TYR A 57 11.17 -18.17 -10.91
C TYR A 57 12.51 -17.73 -11.49
N LEU A 58 13.28 -16.91 -10.76
CA LEU A 58 14.60 -16.48 -11.18
C LEU A 58 15.58 -17.65 -11.32
N ASP A 59 15.38 -18.74 -10.58
CA ASP A 59 16.18 -19.96 -10.70
C ASP A 59 15.77 -20.83 -11.90
N GLN A 60 14.47 -21.06 -12.08
CA GLN A 60 13.92 -21.97 -13.09
C GLN A 60 13.81 -21.36 -14.49
N GLU A 61 13.48 -20.07 -14.57
CA GLU A 61 13.16 -19.35 -15.81
C GLU A 61 14.21 -18.25 -16.10
N ARG A 62 15.49 -18.57 -15.87
CA ARG A 62 16.62 -17.62 -16.00
C ARG A 62 16.64 -16.85 -17.31
N SER A 63 16.44 -17.52 -18.44
CA SER A 63 16.48 -16.88 -19.76
C SER A 63 15.44 -15.76 -19.89
N ASN A 64 14.22 -16.01 -19.38
CA ASN A 64 13.12 -15.05 -19.40
C ASN A 64 13.37 -13.90 -18.42
N ALA A 65 13.84 -14.21 -17.21
CA ALA A 65 14.23 -13.21 -16.22
C ALA A 65 15.35 -12.28 -16.72
N HIS A 66 16.42 -12.85 -17.28
CA HIS A 66 17.51 -12.09 -17.90
C HIS A 66 17.01 -11.18 -19.02
N ARG A 67 16.16 -11.70 -19.91
CA ARG A 67 15.56 -10.89 -20.99
C ARG A 67 14.84 -9.66 -20.45
N VAL A 68 14.07 -9.81 -19.39
CA VAL A 68 13.33 -8.70 -18.76
C VAL A 68 14.27 -7.71 -18.07
N LEU A 69 15.16 -8.18 -17.20
CA LEU A 69 16.05 -7.29 -16.44
C LEU A 69 17.05 -6.57 -17.36
N HIS A 70 17.61 -7.27 -18.34
CA HIS A 70 18.55 -6.69 -19.30
C HIS A 70 17.90 -5.64 -20.19
N HIS A 71 16.62 -5.76 -20.53
CA HIS A 71 15.89 -4.73 -21.27
C HIS A 71 15.88 -3.38 -20.54
N PHE A 72 15.71 -3.40 -19.21
CA PHE A 72 15.77 -2.17 -18.42
C PHE A 72 17.18 -1.65 -18.27
N VAL A 73 18.17 -2.52 -18.09
CA VAL A 73 19.59 -2.13 -18.04
C VAL A 73 20.05 -1.50 -19.36
N SER A 74 19.63 -2.06 -20.50
CA SER A 74 20.01 -1.55 -21.82
C SER A 74 19.39 -0.20 -22.17
N SER A 75 18.41 0.27 -21.40
CA SER A 75 17.89 1.64 -21.51
C SER A 75 18.95 2.70 -21.14
N GLY A 76 20.02 2.32 -20.43
CA GLY A 76 21.08 3.22 -19.97
C GLY A 76 20.64 4.21 -18.89
N ARG A 77 19.43 4.06 -18.35
CA ARG A 77 18.87 4.93 -17.31
C ARG A 77 19.03 4.29 -15.94
N HIS A 78 19.60 5.04 -15.01
CA HIS A 78 19.76 4.60 -13.62
C HIS A 78 18.46 4.62 -12.81
N PHE A 79 17.49 5.48 -13.19
CA PHE A 79 16.22 5.63 -12.49
C PHE A 79 15.06 5.43 -13.46
N LEU A 80 14.17 4.51 -13.09
CA LEU A 80 12.96 4.19 -13.81
C LEU A 80 11.77 4.42 -12.90
N LEU A 81 10.82 5.24 -13.37
CA LEU A 81 9.54 5.41 -12.70
C LEU A 81 8.62 4.23 -13.02
N ARG A 82 7.52 4.11 -12.27
CA ARG A 82 6.48 3.11 -12.52
C ARG A 82 6.06 3.04 -13.99
N THR A 83 5.85 4.18 -14.66
CA THR A 83 5.45 4.20 -16.07
C THR A 83 6.54 3.60 -16.96
N ASP A 84 7.81 3.94 -16.72
CA ASP A 84 8.93 3.36 -17.47
C ASP A 84 8.98 1.82 -17.32
N LEU A 85 8.74 1.32 -16.10
CA LEU A 85 8.71 -0.12 -15.82
C LEU A 85 7.55 -0.82 -16.51
N LEU A 86 6.35 -0.25 -16.44
CA LEU A 86 5.15 -0.84 -17.04
C LEU A 86 5.22 -0.81 -18.56
N ASP A 87 5.60 0.33 -19.14
CA ASP A 87 5.68 0.51 -20.59
C ASP A 87 6.80 -0.36 -21.19
N GLY A 88 7.98 -0.41 -20.55
CA GLY A 88 9.08 -1.27 -20.98
C GLY A 88 8.73 -2.75 -20.89
N PHE A 89 8.07 -3.18 -19.81
CA PHE A 89 7.60 -4.55 -19.68
C PHE A 89 6.51 -4.89 -20.71
N GLN A 90 5.59 -3.97 -20.97
CA GLN A 90 4.54 -4.16 -21.98
C GLN A 90 5.15 -4.30 -23.38
N ALA A 91 6.12 -3.46 -23.74
CA ALA A 91 6.82 -3.55 -25.02
C ALA A 91 7.53 -4.90 -25.20
N LEU A 92 8.13 -5.46 -24.14
CA LEU A 92 8.68 -6.81 -24.17
C LEU A 92 7.61 -7.90 -24.37
N CYS A 93 6.45 -7.75 -23.72
CA CYS A 93 5.35 -8.70 -23.84
C CYS A 93 4.67 -8.66 -25.22
N GLU A 94 4.76 -7.54 -25.93
CA GLU A 94 4.26 -7.40 -27.31
C GLU A 94 5.26 -7.93 -28.35
N ALA A 95 6.52 -8.14 -27.98
CA ALA A 95 7.57 -8.61 -28.86
C ALA A 95 7.72 -10.14 -28.85
N GLY A 96 7.40 -10.78 -29.98
CA GLY A 96 7.67 -12.22 -30.22
C GLY A 96 6.99 -13.14 -29.20
N ASP A 97 7.76 -14.03 -28.58
CA ASP A 97 7.34 -14.92 -27.50
C ASP A 97 7.22 -14.17 -26.15
N GLY A 98 6.42 -13.10 -26.14
CA GLY A 98 6.23 -12.23 -24.98
C GLY A 98 5.14 -12.74 -24.02
N ASP A 99 4.30 -13.66 -24.46
CA ASP A 99 3.23 -14.23 -23.63
C ASP A 99 3.76 -15.07 -22.48
N ALA A 100 4.92 -15.72 -22.64
CA ALA A 100 5.61 -16.45 -21.57
C ALA A 100 6.07 -15.54 -20.41
N LEU A 101 6.18 -14.24 -20.63
CA LEU A 101 6.58 -13.27 -19.59
C LEU A 101 5.38 -12.83 -18.75
N ARG A 102 4.17 -12.91 -19.31
CA ARG A 102 2.93 -12.50 -18.64
C ARG A 102 2.63 -13.47 -17.50
N HIS A 103 1.98 -12.96 -16.45
CA HIS A 103 1.56 -13.77 -15.29
C HIS A 103 2.69 -14.48 -14.53
N THR A 104 3.92 -13.98 -14.63
CA THR A 104 5.07 -14.47 -13.85
C THR A 104 5.21 -13.75 -12.49
N PRO A 105 5.94 -14.31 -11.52
CA PRO A 105 6.29 -13.60 -10.28
C PRO A 105 7.03 -12.28 -10.54
N LEU A 106 7.94 -12.25 -11.52
CA LEU A 106 8.65 -11.04 -11.94
C LEU A 106 7.69 -9.98 -12.51
N ALA A 107 6.72 -10.39 -13.35
CA ALA A 107 5.68 -9.48 -13.84
C ALA A 107 4.87 -8.87 -12.69
N SER A 108 4.53 -9.67 -11.68
CA SER A 108 3.80 -9.20 -10.49
C SER A 108 4.62 -8.19 -9.68
N VAL A 109 5.91 -8.45 -9.49
CA VAL A 109 6.85 -7.53 -8.84
C VAL A 109 6.95 -6.20 -9.60
N LEU A 110 7.12 -6.23 -10.93
CA LEU A 110 7.15 -5.02 -11.76
C LEU A 110 5.83 -4.24 -11.68
N GLN A 111 4.69 -4.93 -11.68
CA GLN A 111 3.37 -4.31 -11.50
C GLN A 111 3.17 -3.65 -10.15
N MET A 112 3.80 -4.16 -9.08
CA MET A 112 3.74 -3.55 -7.73
C MET A 112 4.78 -2.44 -7.53
N SER A 113 5.78 -2.37 -8.39
CA SER A 113 6.90 -1.42 -8.28
C SER A 113 6.46 0.02 -8.56
N GLN A 114 6.90 0.95 -7.71
CA GLN A 114 6.68 2.39 -7.87
C GLN A 114 7.86 3.07 -8.54
N GLU A 115 9.06 2.56 -8.27
CA GLU A 115 10.29 2.99 -8.94
C GLU A 115 11.31 1.85 -8.90
N ALA A 116 12.26 1.92 -9.82
CA ALA A 116 13.47 1.12 -9.81
C ALA A 116 14.71 2.02 -9.91
N ALA A 117 15.77 1.58 -9.25
CA ALA A 117 17.10 2.13 -9.39
C ALA A 117 18.02 0.99 -9.82
N LEU A 118 18.90 1.23 -10.80
CA LEU A 118 19.76 0.16 -11.31
C LEU A 118 21.13 0.65 -11.78
N ASP A 119 22.10 -0.25 -11.72
CA ASP A 119 23.39 -0.15 -12.38
C ASP A 119 23.68 -1.43 -13.19
N ALA A 120 24.94 -1.64 -13.57
CA ALA A 120 25.35 -2.81 -14.33
C ALA A 120 25.27 -4.14 -13.56
N GLN A 121 25.20 -4.11 -12.22
CA GLN A 121 25.23 -5.29 -11.36
C GLN A 121 23.92 -5.53 -10.63
N TRP A 122 23.21 -4.47 -10.25
CA TRP A 122 22.07 -4.55 -9.36
C TRP A 122 20.83 -3.88 -9.91
N PHE A 123 19.69 -4.51 -9.63
CA PHE A 123 18.37 -3.99 -9.93
C PHE A 123 17.56 -3.83 -8.62
N TYR A 124 17.47 -2.60 -8.13
CA TYR A 124 16.76 -2.24 -6.90
C TYR A 124 15.33 -1.80 -7.21
N LEU A 125 14.37 -2.25 -6.41
CA LEU A 125 12.94 -2.00 -6.62
C LEU A 125 12.28 -1.54 -5.32
N ALA A 126 11.47 -0.48 -5.43
CA ALA A 126 10.57 -0.04 -4.35
C ALA A 126 9.13 -0.47 -4.69
N LEU A 127 8.64 -1.46 -3.97
CA LEU A 127 7.32 -2.07 -4.17
C LEU A 127 6.30 -1.41 -3.25
N ARG A 128 5.08 -1.26 -3.75
CA ARG A 128 3.92 -0.82 -2.96
C ARG A 128 2.75 -1.80 -3.11
N PRO A 129 2.80 -2.97 -2.46
CA PRO A 129 1.77 -4.01 -2.61
C PRO A 129 0.40 -3.55 -2.08
N ARG A 130 0.38 -2.68 -1.07
CA ARG A 130 -0.85 -2.13 -0.46
C ARG A 130 -0.67 -0.66 -0.09
N ILE A 131 -1.79 0.03 0.08
CA ILE A 131 -1.80 1.42 0.55
C ILE A 131 -1.12 1.50 1.93
N GLY A 132 -0.06 2.30 2.01
CA GLY A 132 0.72 2.51 3.24
C GLY A 132 1.70 1.40 3.58
N ARG A 133 1.92 0.43 2.67
CA ARG A 133 2.91 -0.64 2.85
C ARG A 133 3.92 -0.61 1.71
N TRP A 134 5.19 -0.52 2.08
CA TRP A 134 6.34 -0.55 1.18
C TRP A 134 7.18 -1.78 1.47
N GLN A 135 7.78 -2.32 0.42
CA GLN A 135 8.80 -3.36 0.47
C GLN A 135 9.91 -2.95 -0.48
N TYR A 136 11.15 -3.26 -0.14
CA TYR A 136 12.29 -2.96 -0.97
C TYR A 136 13.04 -4.26 -1.24
N LEU A 137 13.41 -4.47 -2.49
CA LEU A 137 14.20 -5.63 -2.87
C LEU A 137 15.29 -5.23 -3.85
N ARG A 138 16.34 -6.02 -3.89
CA ARG A 138 17.38 -5.95 -4.92
C ARG A 138 17.53 -7.30 -5.60
N ILE A 139 17.92 -7.28 -6.86
CA ILE A 139 18.24 -8.49 -7.63
C ILE A 139 19.64 -8.31 -8.19
N HIS A 140 20.51 -9.30 -7.95
CA HIS A 140 21.82 -9.34 -8.60
C HIS A 140 21.66 -9.80 -10.05
N LEU A 141 22.17 -9.05 -11.02
CA LEU A 141 21.95 -9.30 -12.44
C LEU A 141 22.71 -10.53 -12.97
N ASP A 142 23.85 -10.91 -12.38
CA ASP A 142 24.54 -12.15 -12.77
C ASP A 142 24.04 -13.40 -12.04
N THR A 143 23.89 -13.36 -10.71
CA THR A 143 23.45 -14.53 -9.94
C THR A 143 21.94 -14.79 -10.02
N MET A 144 21.15 -13.78 -10.40
CA MET A 144 19.68 -13.82 -10.44
C MET A 144 19.07 -14.10 -9.07
N GLU A 145 19.71 -13.62 -8.01
CA GLU A 145 19.24 -13.81 -6.64
C GLU A 145 18.52 -12.55 -6.14
N PRO A 146 17.25 -12.67 -5.72
CA PRO A 146 16.52 -11.57 -5.11
C PRO A 146 16.76 -11.54 -3.59
N GLU A 147 16.86 -10.35 -3.03
CA GLU A 147 17.02 -10.13 -1.59
C GLU A 147 16.11 -8.99 -1.13
N GLU A 148 15.38 -9.20 -0.03
CA GLU A 148 14.66 -8.13 0.65
C GLU A 148 15.66 -7.24 1.40
N ILE A 149 15.51 -5.92 1.24
CA ILE A 149 16.38 -4.92 1.84
C ILE A 149 15.57 -3.92 2.65
N VAL A 150 16.25 -3.22 3.55
CA VAL A 150 15.65 -2.09 4.27
C VAL A 150 15.69 -0.81 3.43
N VAL A 151 14.82 0.15 3.75
CA VAL A 151 14.73 1.43 3.02
C VAL A 151 16.06 2.19 2.98
N SER A 152 16.86 2.15 4.05
CA SER A 152 18.16 2.84 4.10
C SER A 152 19.15 2.26 3.09
N GLN A 153 19.14 0.95 2.85
CA GLN A 153 19.97 0.32 1.81
C GLN A 153 19.54 0.74 0.41
N PHE A 154 18.22 0.86 0.17
CA PHE A 154 17.69 1.34 -1.11
C PHE A 154 18.06 2.82 -1.35
N LEU A 155 17.91 3.68 -0.34
CA LEU A 155 18.27 5.10 -0.45
C LEU A 155 19.78 5.31 -0.64
N ARG A 156 20.63 4.58 0.11
CA ARG A 156 22.09 4.59 -0.07
C ARG A 156 22.50 4.22 -1.49
N PHE A 157 21.82 3.23 -2.09
CA PHE A 157 22.07 2.86 -3.48
C PHE A 157 21.73 4.01 -4.45
N LYS A 158 20.59 4.70 -4.25
CA LYS A 158 20.22 5.87 -5.07
C LYS A 158 21.24 7.01 -4.93
N GLU A 159 21.73 7.27 -3.72
CA GLU A 159 22.76 8.27 -3.47
C GLU A 159 24.06 7.94 -4.21
N ARG A 160 24.50 6.68 -4.15
CA ARG A 160 25.69 6.22 -4.85
C ARG A 160 25.58 6.38 -6.37
N LEU A 161 24.42 6.10 -6.95
CA LEU A 161 24.18 6.28 -8.39
C LEU A 161 24.35 7.73 -8.84
N VAL A 162 23.99 8.70 -7.99
CA VAL A 162 24.11 10.13 -8.31
C VAL A 162 25.52 10.65 -8.00
N ASN A 163 26.08 10.26 -6.87
CA ASN A 163 27.34 10.81 -6.35
C ASN A 163 28.59 10.06 -6.85
N GLY A 164 28.43 8.87 -7.44
CA GLY A 164 29.52 8.07 -8.00
C GLY A 164 30.43 7.40 -6.96
N GLY A 165 30.05 7.39 -5.68
CA GLY A 165 30.85 6.83 -4.60
C GLY A 165 30.00 6.49 -3.38
N GLU A 166 30.61 5.78 -2.43
CA GLU A 166 29.95 5.47 -1.17
C GLU A 166 29.71 6.76 -0.36
N PRO A 167 28.53 6.92 0.26
CA PRO A 167 28.29 8.08 1.10
C PRO A 167 29.23 8.05 2.31
N PRO A 168 29.53 9.21 2.92
CA PRO A 168 30.31 9.28 4.14
C PRO A 168 29.76 8.35 5.22
N GLU A 169 30.65 7.75 6.01
CA GLU A 169 30.31 6.83 7.11
C GLU A 169 29.26 7.42 8.06
N TRP A 170 29.33 8.73 8.31
CA TRP A 170 28.47 9.47 9.23
C TRP A 170 27.42 10.32 8.52
N THR A 171 26.80 9.77 7.47
CA THR A 171 25.68 10.44 6.79
C THR A 171 24.46 10.50 7.71
N LEU A 172 23.85 11.69 7.83
CA LEU A 172 22.70 11.91 8.71
C LEU A 172 21.46 11.17 8.18
N GLU A 173 20.94 10.23 8.95
CA GLU A 173 19.64 9.59 8.71
C GLU A 173 18.57 10.19 9.64
N VAL A 174 17.50 10.73 9.05
CA VAL A 174 16.37 11.29 9.80
C VAL A 174 15.30 10.22 9.97
N ASP A 175 15.29 9.55 11.12
CA ASP A 175 14.27 8.56 11.48
C ASP A 175 13.29 9.12 12.54
N LEU A 176 12.02 9.25 12.15
CA LEU A 176 10.94 9.71 13.02
C LEU A 176 10.14 8.55 13.65
N GLU A 177 10.38 7.30 13.24
CA GLU A 177 9.65 6.15 13.76
C GLU A 177 9.80 5.99 15.28
N PRO A 178 10.99 6.16 15.90
CA PRO A 178 11.17 6.06 17.35
C PRO A 178 10.32 7.06 18.15
N PHE A 179 10.11 8.27 17.62
CA PHE A 179 9.32 9.32 18.28
C PHE A 179 7.81 9.07 18.21
N SER A 180 7.38 8.15 17.35
CA SER A 180 5.97 7.83 17.15
C SER A 180 5.45 6.67 18.01
N ARG A 181 6.31 6.03 18.82
CA ARG A 181 6.00 4.80 19.57
C ARG A 181 4.86 4.94 20.58
N GLU A 182 4.69 6.13 21.15
CA GLU A 182 3.64 6.42 22.13
C GLU A 182 2.27 6.66 21.48
N PHE A 183 2.26 6.90 20.16
CA PHE A 183 1.05 7.10 19.39
C PHE A 183 0.57 5.78 18.79
N LEU A 184 -0.67 5.41 19.11
CA LEU A 184 -1.32 4.28 18.45
C LEU A 184 -1.60 4.63 16.99
N LYS A 185 -1.07 3.83 16.07
CA LYS A 185 -1.27 3.98 14.63
C LYS A 185 -2.48 3.15 14.18
N PRO A 186 -3.42 3.72 13.40
CA PRO A 186 -4.44 2.92 12.73
C PRO A 186 -3.78 1.88 11.82
N GLN A 187 -4.18 0.62 11.94
CA GLN A 187 -3.57 -0.49 11.19
C GLN A 187 -4.23 -0.74 9.84
N GLU A 188 -5.45 -0.24 9.65
CA GLU A 188 -6.24 -0.47 8.44
C GLU A 188 -6.13 0.74 7.49
N SER A 189 -5.87 0.47 6.21
CA SER A 189 -5.74 1.52 5.19
C SER A 189 -7.00 2.40 5.07
N ARG A 190 -8.20 1.86 5.35
CA ARG A 190 -9.46 2.64 5.37
C ARG A 190 -9.53 3.70 6.47
N SER A 191 -8.63 3.64 7.45
CA SER A 191 -8.54 4.62 8.54
C SER A 191 -7.61 5.78 8.21
N ILE A 192 -6.90 5.74 7.08
CA ILE A 192 -6.06 6.85 6.62
C ILE A 192 -6.94 8.07 6.38
N GLY A 193 -6.53 9.23 6.91
CA GLY A 193 -7.31 10.47 6.86
C GLY A 193 -8.37 10.62 7.96
N ARG A 194 -8.62 9.58 8.77
CA ARG A 194 -9.62 9.59 9.87
C ARG A 194 -8.97 9.68 11.26
N GLY A 195 -7.89 10.45 11.36
CA GLY A 195 -7.07 10.55 12.58
C GLY A 195 -7.84 11.08 13.79
N VAL A 196 -8.66 12.12 13.59
CA VAL A 196 -9.48 12.71 14.67
C VAL A 196 -10.51 11.71 15.20
N GLU A 197 -11.17 10.95 14.33
CA GLU A 197 -12.14 9.94 14.76
C GLU A 197 -11.46 8.82 15.57
N PHE A 198 -10.29 8.37 15.11
CA PHE A 198 -9.48 7.39 15.82
C PHE A 198 -9.05 7.92 17.20
N LEU A 199 -8.58 9.17 17.25
CA LEU A 199 -8.16 9.83 18.47
C LEU A 199 -9.34 10.02 19.43
N ASN A 200 -10.49 10.49 18.94
CA ASN A 200 -11.71 10.66 19.73
C ASN A 200 -12.15 9.34 20.35
N ARG A 201 -12.22 8.25 19.57
CA ARG A 201 -12.54 6.92 20.10
C ARG A 201 -11.57 6.52 21.22
N ARG A 202 -10.27 6.77 21.04
CA ARG A 202 -9.24 6.42 22.03
C ARG A 202 -9.30 7.29 23.29
N LEU A 203 -9.47 8.60 23.13
CA LEU A 203 -9.61 9.55 24.24
C LEU A 203 -10.86 9.21 25.05
N SER A 204 -12.00 8.96 24.38
CA SER A 204 -13.22 8.49 25.03
C SER A 204 -12.96 7.21 25.83
N SER A 205 -12.37 6.17 25.25
CA SER A 205 -12.06 4.93 25.98
C SER A 205 -11.16 5.19 27.21
N ARG A 206 -10.07 5.95 27.07
CA ARG A 206 -9.16 6.27 28.19
C ARG A 206 -9.85 7.07 29.30
N LEU A 207 -10.73 8.01 28.95
CA LEU A 207 -11.50 8.80 29.91
C LEU A 207 -12.38 7.92 30.82
N PHE A 208 -12.87 6.78 30.31
CA PHE A 208 -13.73 5.86 31.06
C PHE A 208 -12.98 4.71 31.75
N GLU A 209 -11.83 4.26 31.21
CA GLU A 209 -11.04 3.14 31.75
C GLU A 209 -10.15 3.55 32.93
N GLU A 210 -9.62 4.78 32.93
CA GLU A 210 -8.68 5.24 33.96
C GLU A 210 -9.44 5.69 35.22
N GLN A 211 -9.74 4.77 36.15
CA GLN A 211 -10.36 4.96 37.50
C GLN A 211 -10.26 6.40 38.06
N GLY A 212 -11.13 7.31 37.63
CA GLY A 212 -11.16 8.73 38.03
C GLY A 212 -10.07 9.65 37.44
N ARG A 213 -8.92 9.15 36.97
CA ARG A 213 -7.83 9.97 36.40
C ARG A 213 -8.23 10.65 35.08
N GLY A 214 -9.02 9.97 34.26
CA GLY A 214 -9.54 10.56 33.02
C GLY A 214 -10.43 11.78 33.29
N GLN A 215 -11.31 11.66 34.29
CA GLN A 215 -12.22 12.73 34.71
C GLN A 215 -11.44 13.90 35.32
N GLN A 216 -10.39 13.63 36.10
CA GLN A 216 -9.51 14.67 36.63
C GLN A 216 -8.83 15.46 35.51
N ARG A 217 -8.27 14.80 34.49
CA ARG A 217 -7.66 15.47 33.33
C ARG A 217 -8.64 16.39 32.59
N MET A 218 -9.90 15.99 32.50
CA MET A 218 -10.96 16.80 31.90
C MET A 218 -11.27 18.03 32.76
N LEU A 219 -11.37 17.87 34.09
CA LEU A 219 -11.54 18.96 35.04
C LEU A 219 -10.37 19.96 34.94
N ASP A 220 -9.12 19.46 35.00
CA ASP A 220 -7.92 20.30 34.89
C ASP A 220 -7.90 21.08 33.58
N PHE A 221 -8.23 20.41 32.45
CA PHE A 221 -8.35 21.05 31.15
C PHE A 221 -9.36 22.20 31.23
N LEU A 222 -10.60 21.95 31.68
CA LEU A 222 -11.64 22.98 31.73
C LEU A 222 -11.28 24.16 32.67
N SER A 223 -10.63 23.89 33.80
CA SER A 223 -10.23 24.91 34.78
C SER A 223 -9.07 25.79 34.31
N MET A 224 -8.18 25.30 33.44
CA MET A 224 -7.04 26.08 32.92
C MET A 224 -7.41 27.04 31.76
N HIS A 225 -8.60 26.94 31.19
CA HIS A 225 -8.96 27.75 30.01
C HIS A 225 -9.37 29.17 30.40
N ALA A 226 -8.53 30.14 30.04
CA ALA A 226 -8.78 31.56 30.20
C ALA A 226 -8.48 32.34 28.91
N TYR A 227 -9.23 33.40 28.66
CA TYR A 227 -8.95 34.37 27.60
C TYR A 227 -8.78 35.75 28.21
N ARG A 228 -7.63 36.38 27.96
CA ARG A 228 -7.26 37.71 28.53
C ARG A 228 -7.40 37.77 30.07
N GLY A 229 -7.00 36.68 30.75
CA GLY A 229 -7.08 36.58 32.20
C GLY A 229 -8.49 36.35 32.76
N GLN A 230 -9.51 36.23 31.92
CA GLN A 230 -10.85 35.85 32.33
C GLN A 230 -11.05 34.34 32.13
N PRO A 231 -11.41 33.58 33.19
CA PRO A 231 -11.72 32.16 33.06
C PRO A 231 -12.94 31.95 32.16
N LEU A 232 -12.91 30.91 31.32
CA LEU A 232 -13.95 30.65 30.33
C LEU A 232 -14.98 29.59 30.75
N MET A 233 -14.51 28.47 31.31
CA MET A 233 -15.36 27.28 31.53
C MET A 233 -15.69 27.07 33.01
N LEU A 234 -14.68 26.81 33.83
CA LEU A 234 -14.82 26.63 35.27
C LEU A 234 -14.14 27.79 35.99
N ASN A 235 -14.84 28.37 36.96
CA ASN A 235 -14.19 29.17 37.99
C ASN A 235 -13.63 28.19 39.04
N GLY A 236 -12.50 28.52 39.68
CA GLY A 236 -11.84 27.66 40.69
C GLY A 236 -12.62 27.50 42.01
N LEU A 237 -13.95 27.44 41.91
CA LEU A 237 -14.89 27.01 42.94
C LEU A 237 -15.22 25.51 42.79
N LEU A 238 -15.00 24.95 41.60
CA LEU A 238 -15.24 23.54 41.27
C LEU A 238 -13.89 22.85 41.08
N ASP A 239 -13.34 22.34 42.18
CA ASP A 239 -11.96 21.83 42.23
C ASP A 239 -11.88 20.30 42.26
N THR A 240 -13.03 19.61 42.38
CA THR A 240 -13.08 18.15 42.39
C THR A 240 -14.07 17.58 41.39
N VAL A 241 -13.81 16.36 40.91
CA VAL A 241 -14.70 15.65 39.96
C VAL A 241 -16.12 15.47 40.51
N PRO A 242 -16.34 15.18 41.82
CA PRO A 242 -17.68 15.17 42.40
C PRO A 242 -18.41 16.52 42.33
N ASP A 243 -17.72 17.66 42.44
CA ASP A 243 -18.36 18.99 42.39
C ASP A 243 -18.93 19.31 41.00
N LEU A 244 -18.44 18.63 39.96
CA LEU A 244 -18.93 18.73 38.58
C LEU A 244 -20.19 17.88 38.29
N ARG A 245 -20.63 17.00 39.21
CA ARG A 245 -21.70 16.02 38.97
C ARG A 245 -23.09 16.50 39.37
#